data_AF-A0A2V2D9U7-F1
#
_entry.id   AF-A0A2V2D9U7-F1
#
_cell.length_a   1.000
_cell.length_b   1.000
_cell.length_c   1.000
_cell.angle_alpha   90.00
_cell.angle_beta   90.00
_cell.angle_gamma   90.00
#
_symmetry.space_group_name_H-M   'P 1'
#
loop_
_entity.id
_entity.type
_entity.pdbx_description
1 polymer ?
#
loop_
_entity_poly.entity_id
_entity_poly.type
_entity_poly.pdbx_seq_one_letter_code
_entity_poly.pdbx_strand_id
1 'polypeptide(L)'
;MKSCRKWLAGFLALVLAGLVAAGALVIWVDPFFQYHKPLSWFPYLVDNQVNQNPGLAKHMDYEGVLLGSSMTASFNTDWFEEKLNIKTQKLSYNGSYPKDLANIMDLVFSAKGNGVKAVFMAVDQGTLSGGVEETKFPITEYLYDDNPLNDVPYLFNKEVLLDYILRPLADPKDRSDWSKLYQPWWTDEYYNKTNVLMYYEPAPEAENPMAADYFLAAVEKNLERNICPYIEAHPETEFYLFYPPYSILYWNDVSRQKELDAVIDELLYTTGRLLAYDNVRIFNFLGEVEIVCNLNNYADYIHYHEDICRYITDCFASGERELTEENFEASFAALRDLVSGYDYEAIWDDWQDPRPRFYQGQGG
;
A
#
# COMPACT_ATOMS: atom_id res chain seq x y z
N MET A 1 -44.83 -36.57 -23.51
CA MET A 1 -44.19 -35.43 -24.22
C MET A 1 -44.64 -34.05 -23.73
N LYS A 2 -45.94 -33.69 -23.70
CA LYS A 2 -46.40 -32.36 -23.22
C LYS A 2 -46.09 -32.08 -21.73
N SER A 3 -46.20 -33.09 -20.88
CA SER A 3 -45.89 -32.98 -19.43
C SER A 3 -44.40 -32.67 -19.19
N CYS A 4 -43.49 -33.40 -19.86
CA CYS A 4 -42.05 -33.17 -19.78
C CYS A 4 -41.63 -31.76 -20.24
N ARG A 5 -42.29 -31.20 -21.27
CA ARG A 5 -42.02 -29.83 -21.73
C ARG A 5 -42.43 -28.76 -20.72
N LYS A 6 -43.59 -28.93 -20.07
CA LYS A 6 -44.05 -28.02 -19.01
C LYS A 6 -43.15 -28.09 -17.78
N TRP A 7 -42.75 -29.29 -17.39
CA TRP A 7 -41.82 -29.49 -16.27
C TRP A 7 -40.44 -28.87 -16.56
N LEU A 8 -39.89 -29.12 -17.76
CA LEU A 8 -38.61 -28.54 -18.18
C LEU A 8 -38.67 -27.01 -18.22
N ALA A 9 -39.74 -26.44 -18.78
CA ALA A 9 -39.94 -24.99 -18.79
C ALA A 9 -40.06 -24.41 -17.37
N GLY A 10 -40.76 -25.10 -16.46
CA GLY A 10 -40.87 -24.69 -15.07
C GLY A 10 -39.54 -24.76 -14.32
N PHE A 11 -38.77 -25.82 -14.52
CA PHE A 11 -37.43 -25.97 -13.94
C PHE A 11 -36.48 -24.88 -14.46
N LEU A 12 -36.45 -24.64 -15.78
CA LEU A 12 -35.63 -23.57 -16.36
C LEU A 12 -36.04 -22.18 -15.84
N ALA A 13 -37.34 -21.91 -15.72
CA ALA A 13 -37.81 -20.65 -15.16
C ALA A 13 -37.36 -20.48 -13.70
N LEU A 14 -37.38 -21.55 -12.89
CA LEU A 14 -36.91 -21.52 -11.50
C LEU A 14 -35.40 -21.27 -11.43
N VAL A 15 -34.60 -21.93 -12.27
CA VAL A 15 -33.15 -21.71 -12.33
C VAL A 15 -32.84 -20.27 -12.76
N LEU A 16 -33.50 -19.77 -13.79
CA LEU A 16 -33.33 -18.38 -14.26
C LEU A 16 -33.74 -17.38 -13.19
N ALA A 17 -34.86 -17.60 -12.50
CA ALA A 17 -35.28 -16.75 -11.39
C ALA A 17 -34.25 -16.76 -10.25
N GLY A 18 -33.67 -17.92 -9.92
CA GLY A 18 -32.60 -18.04 -8.93
C GLY A 18 -31.34 -17.27 -9.32
N LEU A 19 -30.92 -17.35 -10.59
CA LEU A 19 -29.79 -16.57 -11.10
C LEU A 19 -30.07 -15.07 -11.05
N VAL A 20 -31.23 -14.63 -11.53
CA VAL A 20 -31.62 -13.21 -11.47
C VAL A 20 -31.64 -12.71 -10.02
N ALA A 21 -32.16 -13.50 -9.08
CA ALA A 21 -32.15 -13.15 -7.66
C ALA A 21 -30.73 -13.06 -7.08
N ALA A 22 -29.83 -13.99 -7.44
CA ALA A 22 -28.44 -13.96 -7.01
C ALA A 22 -27.71 -12.72 -7.55
N GLY A 23 -27.82 -12.44 -8.85
CA GLY A 23 -27.22 -11.25 -9.46
C GLY A 23 -27.79 -9.95 -8.88
N ALA A 24 -29.10 -9.88 -8.67
CA ALA A 24 -29.73 -8.71 -8.02
C ALA A 24 -29.26 -8.52 -6.58
N LEU A 25 -29.03 -9.61 -5.83
CA LEU A 25 -28.47 -9.55 -4.49
C LEU A 25 -27.02 -9.03 -4.50
N VAL A 26 -26.19 -9.50 -5.44
CA VAL A 26 -24.81 -9.00 -5.60
C VAL A 26 -24.80 -7.52 -5.98
N ILE A 27 -25.65 -7.08 -6.91
CA ILE A 27 -25.78 -5.65 -7.28
C ILE A 27 -26.25 -4.80 -6.10
N TRP A 28 -27.16 -5.32 -5.27
CA TRP A 28 -27.73 -4.56 -4.17
C TRP A 28 -26.79 -4.43 -2.97
N VAL A 29 -26.08 -5.51 -2.62
CA VAL A 29 -25.11 -5.50 -1.52
C VAL A 29 -23.78 -4.90 -1.98
N ASP A 30 -23.36 -5.23 -3.20
CA ASP A 30 -22.14 -4.75 -3.85
C ASP A 30 -20.89 -4.83 -2.95
N PRO A 31 -20.49 -6.04 -2.50
CA PRO A 31 -19.34 -6.21 -1.60
C PRO A 31 -18.00 -5.73 -2.16
N PHE A 32 -17.89 -5.54 -3.47
CA PHE A 32 -16.69 -5.01 -4.13
C PHE A 32 -16.87 -3.56 -4.59
N PHE A 33 -17.99 -2.93 -4.22
CA PHE A 33 -18.29 -1.52 -4.44
C PHE A 33 -18.20 -1.12 -5.91
N GLN A 34 -18.56 -1.99 -6.84
CA GLN A 34 -18.45 -1.73 -8.28
C GLN A 34 -19.55 -0.79 -8.80
N TYR A 35 -20.70 -0.80 -8.14
CA TYR A 35 -21.91 -0.10 -8.56
C TYR A 35 -22.25 1.09 -7.66
N HIS A 36 -21.96 1.01 -6.36
CA HIS A 36 -22.30 2.05 -5.41
C HIS A 36 -21.45 2.04 -4.13
N LYS A 37 -21.56 3.15 -3.38
CA LYS A 37 -21.01 3.27 -2.02
C LYS A 37 -21.61 2.23 -1.05
N PRO A 38 -20.95 1.92 0.07
CA PRO A 38 -21.35 0.84 0.97
C PRO A 38 -22.71 1.12 1.60
N LEU A 39 -23.51 0.07 1.80
CA LEU A 39 -24.72 0.14 2.60
C LEU A 39 -24.37 0.31 4.08
N SER A 40 -24.85 1.39 4.71
CA SER A 40 -24.53 1.73 6.10
C SER A 40 -24.80 0.65 7.16
N TRP A 41 -25.74 -0.27 6.90
CA TRP A 41 -26.12 -1.33 7.82
C TRP A 41 -25.38 -2.66 7.55
N PHE A 42 -24.73 -2.81 6.40
CA PHE A 42 -24.12 -4.07 6.01
C PHE A 42 -22.68 -4.18 6.58
N PRO A 43 -22.33 -5.30 7.24
CA PRO A 43 -21.03 -5.49 7.86
C PRO A 43 -19.98 -5.92 6.82
N TYR A 44 -19.52 -5.03 5.95
CA TYR A 44 -18.57 -5.41 4.89
C TYR A 44 -17.26 -5.99 5.44
N LEU A 45 -16.79 -7.06 4.78
CA LEU A 45 -15.42 -7.56 4.89
C LEU A 45 -14.62 -7.03 3.69
N VAL A 46 -13.54 -6.33 3.98
CA VAL A 46 -12.63 -5.72 3.00
C VAL A 46 -11.23 -6.24 3.24
N ASP A 47 -10.87 -7.29 2.50
CA ASP A 47 -9.61 -8.03 2.61
C ASP A 47 -8.99 -8.38 1.23
N ASN A 48 -9.65 -8.03 0.13
CA ASN A 48 -9.19 -8.28 -1.24
C ASN A 48 -8.86 -6.98 -1.97
N GLN A 49 -7.61 -6.52 -1.82
CA GLN A 49 -7.11 -5.28 -2.40
C GLN A 49 -7.35 -5.20 -3.91
N VAL A 50 -7.01 -6.25 -4.66
CA VAL A 50 -7.08 -6.25 -6.14
C VAL A 50 -8.52 -6.07 -6.62
N ASN A 51 -9.49 -6.73 -5.98
CA ASN A 51 -10.88 -6.72 -6.45
C ASN A 51 -11.73 -5.61 -5.82
N GLN A 52 -11.37 -5.11 -4.64
CA GLN A 52 -12.17 -4.12 -3.92
C GLN A 52 -11.64 -2.69 -4.11
N ASN A 53 -10.33 -2.47 -4.25
CA ASN A 53 -9.75 -1.14 -4.46
C ASN A 53 -10.37 -0.38 -5.65
N PRO A 54 -10.69 -1.00 -6.81
CA PRO A 54 -11.34 -0.29 -7.91
C PRO A 54 -12.69 0.32 -7.52
N GLY A 55 -13.51 -0.44 -6.80
CA GLY A 55 -14.80 0.05 -6.33
C GLY A 55 -14.65 1.13 -5.25
N LEU A 56 -13.68 0.94 -4.34
CA LEU A 56 -13.33 1.94 -3.33
C LEU A 56 -12.90 3.26 -3.98
N ALA A 57 -12.03 3.20 -5.00
CA ALA A 57 -11.55 4.36 -5.74
C ALA A 57 -12.68 5.12 -6.45
N LYS A 58 -13.62 4.41 -7.08
CA LYS A 58 -14.71 5.03 -7.83
C LYS A 58 -15.78 5.63 -6.92
N HIS A 59 -16.24 4.90 -5.90
CA HIS A 59 -17.52 5.19 -5.24
C HIS A 59 -17.43 5.72 -3.81
N MET A 60 -16.27 5.65 -3.16
CA MET A 60 -16.11 6.24 -1.82
C MET A 60 -16.05 7.76 -1.88
N ASP A 61 -16.40 8.38 -0.76
CA ASP A 61 -16.35 9.83 -0.58
C ASP A 61 -15.03 10.18 0.13
N TYR A 62 -14.07 10.69 -0.63
CA TYR A 62 -12.75 11.07 -0.16
C TYR A 62 -12.22 12.24 -0.97
N GLU A 63 -11.26 12.96 -0.40
CA GLU A 63 -10.52 14.04 -1.05
C GLU A 63 -9.02 13.73 -1.12
N GLY A 64 -8.56 12.65 -0.47
CA GLY A 64 -7.20 12.15 -0.63
C GLY A 64 -7.14 10.62 -0.69
N VAL A 65 -6.02 10.09 -1.17
CA VAL A 65 -5.77 8.65 -1.22
C VAL A 65 -4.44 8.29 -0.59
N LEU A 66 -4.39 7.16 0.11
CA LEU A 66 -3.15 6.55 0.59
C LEU A 66 -2.84 5.31 -0.28
N LEU A 67 -1.73 5.39 -1.00
CA LEU A 67 -1.26 4.42 -1.98
C LEU A 67 0.10 3.85 -1.57
N GLY A 68 0.38 2.61 -1.94
CA GLY A 68 1.68 2.00 -1.73
C GLY A 68 1.58 0.53 -1.40
N SER A 69 2.73 -0.05 -1.02
CA SER A 69 2.82 -1.46 -0.72
C SER A 69 2.18 -1.82 0.63
N SER A 70 2.54 -2.99 1.19
CA SER A 70 2.21 -3.36 2.57
C SER A 70 2.72 -2.35 3.60
N MET A 71 3.67 -1.47 3.23
CA MET A 71 4.14 -0.37 4.08
C MET A 71 3.03 0.63 4.44
N THR A 72 1.95 0.68 3.67
CA THR A 72 0.80 1.56 3.95
C THR A 72 -0.34 0.87 4.70
N ALA A 73 -0.24 -0.45 4.94
CA ALA A 73 -1.32 -1.26 5.49
C ALA A 73 -1.70 -0.84 6.92
N SER A 74 -0.71 -0.52 7.76
CA SER A 74 -0.92 -0.19 9.18
C SER A 74 -1.35 1.25 9.46
N PHE A 75 -1.45 2.12 8.44
CA PHE A 75 -1.92 3.49 8.65
C PHE A 75 -3.39 3.52 9.08
N ASN A 76 -3.78 4.49 9.90
CA ASN A 76 -5.18 4.81 10.13
C ASN A 76 -5.55 6.08 9.36
N THR A 77 -6.59 6.02 8.51
CA THR A 77 -7.00 7.15 7.68
C THR A 77 -7.59 8.32 8.47
N ASP A 78 -8.12 8.08 9.67
CA ASP A 78 -8.65 9.13 10.54
C ASP A 78 -7.56 10.13 10.94
N TRP A 79 -6.29 9.70 10.96
CA TRP A 79 -5.16 10.58 11.27
C TRP A 79 -4.94 11.65 10.18
N PHE A 80 -5.25 11.34 8.92
CA PHE A 80 -5.14 12.31 7.83
C PHE A 80 -6.23 13.38 7.92
N GLU A 81 -7.45 12.99 8.31
CA GLU A 81 -8.53 13.93 8.57
C GLU A 81 -8.22 14.79 9.81
N GLU A 82 -7.70 14.19 10.88
CA GLU A 82 -7.30 14.90 12.10
C GLU A 82 -6.16 15.92 11.84
N LYS A 83 -5.12 15.52 11.09
CA LYS A 83 -3.86 16.27 10.99
C LYS A 83 -3.78 17.18 9.78
N LEU A 84 -4.36 16.76 8.66
CA LEU A 84 -4.30 17.48 7.39
C LEU A 84 -5.69 18.01 6.97
N ASN A 85 -6.76 17.65 7.67
CA ASN A 85 -8.14 17.95 7.26
C ASN A 85 -8.45 17.40 5.86
N ILE A 86 -7.94 16.20 5.58
CA ILE A 86 -8.14 15.48 4.32
C ILE A 86 -8.79 14.13 4.64
N LYS A 87 -10.01 13.94 4.13
CA LYS A 87 -10.69 12.65 4.20
C LYS A 87 -10.02 11.69 3.22
N THR A 88 -9.29 10.71 3.75
CA THR A 88 -8.40 9.85 2.96
C THR A 88 -8.98 8.44 2.79
N GLN A 89 -8.97 7.93 1.56
CA GLN A 89 -9.26 6.52 1.27
C GLN A 89 -7.95 5.73 1.12
N LYS A 90 -7.80 4.66 1.90
CA LYS A 90 -6.68 3.73 1.74
C LYS A 90 -6.93 2.78 0.57
N LEU A 91 -5.96 2.68 -0.34
CA LEU A 91 -5.98 1.81 -1.52
C LEU A 91 -4.63 1.07 -1.65
N SER A 92 -4.15 0.53 -0.53
CA SER A 92 -2.90 -0.22 -0.44
C SER A 92 -2.95 -1.52 -1.24
N TYR A 93 -1.81 -1.97 -1.74
CA TYR A 93 -1.62 -3.29 -2.34
C TYR A 93 -0.43 -3.98 -1.67
N ASN A 94 -0.54 -5.26 -1.32
CA ASN A 94 0.59 -5.98 -0.75
C ASN A 94 1.72 -6.07 -1.76
N GLY A 95 2.91 -5.58 -1.41
CA GLY A 95 4.11 -5.62 -2.28
C GLY A 95 3.94 -4.94 -3.63
N SER A 96 3.21 -3.82 -3.69
CA SER A 96 2.89 -3.10 -4.92
C SER A 96 4.11 -2.70 -5.75
N TYR A 97 3.97 -2.79 -7.07
CA TYR A 97 4.88 -2.19 -8.04
C TYR A 97 4.34 -0.85 -8.53
N PRO A 98 5.16 0.01 -9.15
CA PRO A 98 4.71 1.27 -9.74
C PRO A 98 3.50 1.10 -10.67
N LYS A 99 3.43 0.00 -11.44
CA LYS A 99 2.28 -0.27 -12.31
C LYS A 99 0.98 -0.51 -11.54
N ASP A 100 1.02 -1.16 -10.37
CA ASP A 100 -0.15 -1.32 -9.50
C ASP A 100 -0.69 0.05 -9.06
N LEU A 101 0.23 0.96 -8.69
CA LEU A 101 -0.11 2.32 -8.28
C LEU A 101 -0.67 3.15 -9.45
N ALA A 102 -0.08 3.02 -10.64
CA ALA A 102 -0.60 3.65 -11.86
C ALA A 102 -2.03 3.17 -12.17
N ASN A 103 -2.27 1.86 -12.15
CA ASN A 103 -3.58 1.29 -12.44
C ASN A 103 -4.68 1.83 -11.49
N ILE A 104 -4.37 2.02 -10.21
CA ILE A 104 -5.35 2.58 -9.27
C ILE A 104 -5.46 4.11 -9.39
N MET A 105 -4.36 4.82 -9.66
CA MET A 105 -4.40 6.27 -9.92
C MET A 105 -5.24 6.60 -11.15
N ASP A 106 -5.17 5.80 -12.21
CA ASP A 106 -6.05 5.92 -13.39
C ASP A 106 -7.53 5.93 -12.96
N LEU A 107 -7.94 5.03 -12.09
CA LEU A 107 -9.33 4.95 -11.60
C LEU A 107 -9.69 6.11 -10.68
N VAL A 108 -8.79 6.48 -9.76
CA VAL A 108 -8.97 7.60 -8.84
C VAL A 108 -9.20 8.90 -9.62
N PHE A 109 -8.29 9.24 -10.52
CA PHE A 109 -8.39 10.48 -11.28
C PHE A 109 -9.48 10.45 -12.36
N SER A 110 -9.79 9.28 -12.96
CA SER A 110 -10.94 9.16 -13.87
C SER A 110 -12.28 9.39 -13.14
N ALA A 111 -12.41 8.89 -11.92
CA ALA A 111 -13.64 9.00 -11.15
C ALA A 111 -13.80 10.35 -10.43
N LYS A 112 -12.70 10.93 -9.94
CA LYS A 112 -12.72 12.13 -9.08
C LYS A 112 -12.22 13.39 -9.77
N GLY A 113 -11.37 13.27 -10.79
CA GLY A 113 -10.67 14.39 -11.43
C GLY A 113 -10.02 15.31 -10.40
N ASN A 114 -10.24 16.61 -10.56
CA ASN A 114 -9.71 17.67 -9.68
C ASN A 114 -10.31 17.68 -8.26
N GLY A 115 -11.18 16.71 -7.91
CA GLY A 115 -11.66 16.52 -6.55
C GLY A 115 -10.62 15.87 -5.62
N VAL A 116 -9.54 15.30 -6.17
CA VAL A 116 -8.41 14.79 -5.40
C VAL A 116 -7.53 15.97 -4.99
N LYS A 117 -7.38 16.17 -3.68
CA LYS A 117 -6.52 17.20 -3.09
C LYS A 117 -5.12 16.67 -2.77
N ALA A 118 -5.02 15.42 -2.34
CA ALA A 118 -3.74 14.83 -1.97
C ALA A 118 -3.61 13.34 -2.31
N VAL A 119 -2.41 12.95 -2.74
CA VAL A 119 -1.99 11.56 -2.89
C VAL A 119 -0.83 11.31 -1.94
N PHE A 120 -1.02 10.44 -0.95
CA PHE A 120 0.03 9.96 -0.06
C PHE A 120 0.55 8.64 -0.62
N MET A 121 1.81 8.58 -1.03
CA MET A 121 2.36 7.41 -1.73
C MET A 121 3.68 6.95 -1.11
N ALA A 122 3.72 5.69 -0.68
CA ALA A 122 4.98 5.04 -0.32
C ALA A 122 5.80 4.77 -1.57
N VAL A 123 7.08 5.15 -1.54
CA VAL A 123 8.06 4.84 -2.59
C VAL A 123 8.97 3.73 -2.06
N ASP A 124 8.61 2.50 -2.36
CA ASP A 124 9.33 1.29 -1.94
C ASP A 124 10.57 1.08 -2.80
N GLN A 125 11.76 1.07 -2.18
CA GLN A 125 13.05 1.01 -2.90
C GLN A 125 13.14 -0.25 -3.77
N GLY A 126 12.79 -1.41 -3.21
CA GLY A 126 12.92 -2.67 -3.93
C GLY A 126 11.98 -2.86 -5.13
N THR A 127 10.82 -2.19 -5.17
CA THR A 127 9.86 -2.37 -6.27
C THR A 127 9.90 -1.22 -7.30
N LEU A 128 10.47 -0.07 -6.95
CA LEU A 128 10.58 1.07 -7.85
C LEU A 128 11.39 0.76 -9.11
N SER A 129 12.44 -0.05 -9.00
CA SER A 129 13.25 -0.54 -10.12
C SER A 129 12.70 -1.82 -10.78
N GLY A 130 11.48 -2.26 -10.42
CA GLY A 130 10.84 -3.45 -10.98
C GLY A 130 10.43 -3.31 -12.44
N GLY A 131 9.85 -4.36 -13.04
CA GLY A 131 9.36 -4.29 -14.41
C GLY A 131 8.30 -3.21 -14.60
N VAL A 132 8.38 -2.45 -15.70
CA VAL A 132 7.50 -1.29 -15.95
C VAL A 132 6.02 -1.65 -16.06
N GLU A 133 5.71 -2.86 -16.53
CA GLU A 133 4.35 -3.40 -16.62
C GLU A 133 4.11 -4.50 -15.57
N GLU A 134 5.03 -4.66 -14.63
CA GLU A 134 4.95 -5.68 -13.59
C GLU A 134 3.97 -5.25 -12.51
N THR A 135 3.02 -6.13 -12.22
CA THR A 135 2.05 -5.99 -11.13
C THR A 135 2.28 -7.13 -10.15
N LYS A 136 2.10 -6.90 -8.85
CA LYS A 136 2.27 -7.99 -7.87
C LYS A 136 1.33 -9.16 -8.14
N PHE A 137 0.08 -8.84 -8.45
CA PHE A 137 -0.96 -9.78 -8.81
C PHE A 137 -1.65 -9.27 -10.08
N PRO A 138 -2.06 -10.16 -11.00
CA PRO A 138 -2.81 -9.75 -12.17
C PRO A 138 -4.09 -9.00 -11.77
N ILE A 139 -4.36 -7.87 -12.42
CA ILE A 139 -5.60 -7.14 -12.21
C ILE A 139 -6.79 -7.93 -12.73
N THR A 140 -7.94 -7.78 -12.07
CA THR A 140 -9.20 -8.32 -12.55
C THR A 140 -9.81 -7.31 -13.54
N GLU A 141 -9.42 -7.39 -14.81
CA GLU A 141 -9.69 -6.35 -15.83
C GLU A 141 -11.11 -5.78 -15.82
N TYR A 142 -12.14 -6.63 -15.74
CA TYR A 142 -13.54 -6.19 -15.76
C TYR A 142 -13.95 -5.37 -14.52
N LEU A 143 -13.25 -5.49 -13.38
CA LEU A 143 -13.46 -4.63 -12.20
C LEU A 143 -12.71 -3.30 -12.30
N TYR A 144 -11.77 -3.17 -13.25
CA TYR A 144 -10.98 -1.96 -13.49
C TYR A 144 -11.53 -1.14 -14.67
N ASP A 145 -12.64 -1.54 -15.30
CA ASP A 145 -13.27 -0.78 -16.39
C ASP A 145 -14.65 -0.24 -16.00
N ASP A 146 -15.30 0.51 -16.89
CA ASP A 146 -16.63 1.08 -16.68
C ASP A 146 -17.73 0.35 -17.48
N ASN A 147 -17.52 -0.92 -17.85
CA ASN A 147 -18.40 -1.70 -18.71
C ASN A 147 -19.24 -2.74 -17.93
N PRO A 148 -20.45 -2.39 -17.44
CA PRO A 148 -21.25 -3.30 -16.63
C PRO A 148 -21.72 -4.58 -17.34
N LEU A 149 -21.53 -4.68 -18.67
CA LEU A 149 -21.92 -5.86 -19.45
C LEU A 149 -20.94 -7.02 -19.29
N ASN A 150 -19.69 -6.76 -18.89
CA ASN A 150 -18.68 -7.81 -18.67
C ASN A 150 -18.57 -8.24 -17.20
N ASP A 151 -19.33 -7.64 -16.28
CA ASP A 151 -19.36 -7.97 -14.84
C ASP A 151 -19.98 -9.33 -14.49
N VAL A 152 -20.37 -10.12 -15.50
CA VAL A 152 -20.93 -11.47 -15.33
C VAL A 152 -20.09 -12.34 -14.37
N PRO A 153 -18.74 -12.35 -14.41
CA PRO A 153 -17.94 -13.12 -13.47
C PRO A 153 -18.07 -12.64 -12.02
N TYR A 154 -18.34 -11.36 -11.77
CA TYR A 154 -18.61 -10.83 -10.43
C TYR A 154 -20.02 -11.19 -9.96
N LEU A 155 -21.03 -10.92 -10.80
CA LEU A 155 -22.45 -11.10 -10.46
C LEU A 155 -22.83 -12.54 -10.12
N PHE A 156 -22.14 -13.52 -10.71
CA PHE A 156 -22.42 -14.93 -10.51
C PHE A 156 -21.28 -15.68 -9.83
N ASN A 157 -20.40 -14.95 -9.12
CA ASN A 157 -19.34 -15.56 -8.34
C ASN A 157 -19.89 -16.16 -7.03
N LYS A 158 -19.62 -17.45 -6.81
CA LYS A 158 -20.02 -18.15 -5.58
C LYS A 158 -19.32 -17.57 -4.33
N GLU A 159 -18.06 -17.14 -4.44
CA GLU A 159 -17.26 -16.64 -3.32
C GLU A 159 -17.75 -15.25 -2.92
N VAL A 160 -18.08 -14.39 -3.90
CA VAL A 160 -18.76 -13.11 -3.63
C VAL A 160 -20.04 -13.33 -2.84
N LEU A 161 -20.89 -14.26 -3.27
CA LEU A 161 -22.14 -14.55 -2.57
C LEU A 161 -21.92 -15.16 -1.18
N LEU A 162 -21.08 -16.18 -1.07
CA LEU A 162 -20.91 -16.93 0.18
C LEU A 162 -20.02 -16.19 1.19
N ASP A 163 -18.86 -15.71 0.76
CA ASP A 163 -17.81 -15.19 1.64
C ASP A 163 -17.93 -13.68 1.89
N TYR A 164 -18.52 -12.92 0.95
CA TYR A 164 -18.64 -11.46 1.07
C TYR A 164 -20.07 -10.95 1.27
N ILE A 165 -21.10 -11.81 1.08
CA ILE A 165 -22.50 -11.45 1.40
C ILE A 165 -23.03 -12.27 2.57
N LEU A 166 -23.03 -13.60 2.49
CA LEU A 166 -23.66 -14.44 3.52
C LEU A 166 -22.81 -14.55 4.79
N ARG A 167 -21.50 -14.78 4.67
CA ARG A 167 -20.59 -14.89 5.82
C ARG A 167 -20.58 -13.62 6.67
N PRO A 168 -20.46 -12.39 6.14
CA PRO A 168 -20.43 -11.21 6.99
C PRO A 168 -21.78 -10.95 7.70
N LEU A 169 -22.90 -11.36 7.11
CA LEU A 169 -24.21 -11.35 7.80
C LEU A 169 -24.29 -12.38 8.93
N ALA A 170 -23.67 -13.56 8.74
CA ALA A 170 -23.65 -14.62 9.74
C ALA A 170 -22.66 -14.36 10.88
N ASP A 171 -21.54 -13.69 10.59
CA ASP A 171 -20.47 -13.40 11.54
C ASP A 171 -20.03 -11.92 11.46
N PRO A 172 -20.89 -10.98 11.93
CA PRO A 172 -20.66 -9.54 11.75
C PRO A 172 -19.47 -9.00 12.56
N LYS A 173 -18.81 -9.82 13.38
CA LYS A 173 -17.58 -9.45 14.09
C LYS A 173 -16.37 -9.35 13.14
N ASP A 174 -16.43 -10.01 11.99
CA ASP A 174 -15.38 -9.99 10.95
C ASP A 174 -15.45 -8.71 10.09
N ARG A 175 -16.38 -7.78 10.39
CA ARG A 175 -16.50 -6.51 9.67
C ARG A 175 -15.18 -5.74 9.72
N SER A 176 -14.79 -5.17 8.59
CA SER A 176 -13.62 -4.30 8.52
C SER A 176 -13.87 -2.96 9.21
N ASP A 177 -12.84 -2.43 9.84
CA ASP A 177 -12.78 -1.03 10.24
C ASP A 177 -12.36 -0.19 9.03
N TRP A 178 -13.24 0.72 8.59
CA TRP A 178 -13.01 1.58 7.43
C TRP A 178 -11.74 2.44 7.57
N SER A 179 -11.37 2.81 8.79
CA SER A 179 -10.19 3.62 9.06
C SER A 179 -8.89 2.81 9.01
N LYS A 180 -9.00 1.49 9.25
CA LYS A 180 -7.88 0.54 9.35
C LYS A 180 -7.97 -0.59 8.32
N LEU A 181 -8.47 -0.31 7.10
CA LEU A 181 -8.51 -1.31 6.03
C LEU A 181 -7.14 -1.97 5.81
N TYR A 182 -7.13 -3.28 5.54
CA TYR A 182 -5.93 -4.09 5.31
C TYR A 182 -4.94 -4.16 6.47
N GLN A 183 -5.35 -3.77 7.69
CA GLN A 183 -4.49 -3.87 8.86
C GLN A 183 -3.93 -5.30 9.00
N PRO A 184 -2.60 -5.45 9.18
CA PRO A 184 -1.99 -6.76 9.40
C PRO A 184 -2.53 -7.47 10.64
N TRP A 185 -2.43 -8.79 10.68
CA TRP A 185 -2.85 -9.60 11.83
C TRP A 185 -1.88 -9.53 13.03
N TRP A 186 -0.75 -8.83 12.90
CA TRP A 186 0.23 -8.73 13.98
C TRP A 186 -0.33 -7.93 15.15
N THR A 187 -0.32 -8.54 16.33
CA THR A 187 -0.54 -7.85 17.60
C THR A 187 0.77 -7.24 18.11
N ASP A 188 0.69 -6.34 19.09
CA ASP A 188 1.84 -5.71 19.76
C ASP A 188 2.94 -6.68 20.22
N GLU A 189 2.59 -7.92 20.51
CA GLU A 189 3.52 -8.96 20.96
C GLU A 189 4.49 -9.40 19.85
N TYR A 190 4.14 -9.23 18.58
CA TYR A 190 5.01 -9.54 17.44
C TYR A 190 6.09 -8.46 17.23
N TYR A 191 5.88 -7.25 17.73
CA TYR A 191 6.77 -6.12 17.56
C TYR A 191 7.88 -6.12 18.61
N ASN A 192 8.89 -6.94 18.37
CA ASN A 192 10.06 -7.06 19.23
C ASN A 192 11.26 -7.67 18.47
N LYS A 193 12.48 -7.32 18.89
CA LYS A 193 13.73 -7.81 18.30
C LYS A 193 13.81 -9.34 18.21
N THR A 194 13.33 -10.07 19.23
CA THR A 194 13.42 -11.53 19.26
C THR A 194 12.58 -12.16 18.15
N ASN A 195 11.34 -11.70 17.97
CA ASN A 195 10.46 -12.20 16.93
C ASN A 195 11.02 -11.89 15.53
N VAL A 196 11.52 -10.67 15.32
CA VAL A 196 12.14 -10.27 14.05
C VAL A 196 13.33 -11.17 13.71
N LEU A 197 14.27 -11.37 14.63
CA LEU A 197 15.46 -12.19 14.39
C LEU A 197 15.15 -13.69 14.24
N MET A 198 14.05 -14.18 14.83
CA MET A 198 13.63 -15.57 14.69
C MET A 198 13.19 -15.92 13.26
N TYR A 199 12.68 -14.94 12.50
CA TYR A 199 12.16 -15.12 11.15
C TYR A 199 13.02 -14.48 10.05
N TYR A 200 14.08 -13.76 10.43
CA TYR A 200 15.00 -13.14 9.47
C TYR A 200 16.10 -14.11 9.06
N GLU A 201 16.23 -14.33 7.76
CA GLU A 201 17.34 -15.06 7.14
C GLU A 201 18.18 -14.06 6.32
N PRO A 202 19.44 -13.79 6.71
CA PRO A 202 20.28 -12.84 6.00
C PRO A 202 20.51 -13.26 4.54
N ALA A 203 20.49 -12.28 3.63
CA ALA A 203 20.80 -12.52 2.24
C ALA A 203 22.22 -13.13 2.07
N PRO A 204 22.47 -13.94 1.03
CA PRO A 204 23.82 -14.44 0.76
C PRO A 204 24.80 -13.29 0.45
N GLU A 205 26.10 -13.51 0.66
CA GLU A 205 27.08 -12.49 0.28
C GLU A 205 27.33 -12.49 -1.22
N ALA A 206 27.18 -11.33 -1.86
CA ALA A 206 27.54 -11.16 -3.26
C ALA A 206 29.06 -11.09 -3.41
N GLU A 207 29.59 -11.73 -4.44
CA GLU A 207 31.04 -11.71 -4.72
C GLU A 207 31.50 -10.32 -5.16
N ASN A 208 30.74 -9.66 -6.03
CA ASN A 208 31.10 -8.39 -6.65
C ASN A 208 30.10 -7.30 -6.29
N PRO A 209 30.55 -6.03 -6.15
CA PRO A 209 29.65 -4.92 -5.94
C PRO A 209 28.73 -4.72 -7.15
N MET A 210 27.47 -4.40 -6.88
CA MET A 210 26.55 -3.94 -7.89
C MET A 210 27.02 -2.57 -8.42
N ALA A 211 26.85 -2.33 -9.73
CA ALA A 211 27.17 -1.02 -10.30
C ALA A 211 26.22 0.03 -9.71
N ALA A 212 26.74 1.22 -9.37
CA ALA A 212 25.94 2.28 -8.76
C ALA A 212 24.76 2.73 -9.65
N ASP A 213 24.92 2.67 -10.98
CA ASP A 213 23.88 3.03 -11.94
C ASP A 213 22.89 1.89 -12.27
N TYR A 214 23.00 0.73 -11.61
CA TYR A 214 22.30 -0.50 -11.98
C TYR A 214 20.77 -0.33 -12.06
N PHE A 215 20.17 0.38 -11.11
CA PHE A 215 18.72 0.58 -11.05
C PHE A 215 18.21 1.76 -11.89
N LEU A 216 19.08 2.71 -12.28
CA LEU A 216 18.67 4.02 -12.81
C LEU A 216 17.79 3.90 -14.07
N ALA A 217 18.15 3.04 -15.01
CA ALA A 217 17.40 2.87 -16.25
C ALA A 217 16.01 2.24 -16.05
N ALA A 218 15.82 1.46 -14.99
CA ALA A 218 14.52 0.88 -14.65
C ALA A 218 13.64 1.91 -13.92
N VAL A 219 14.24 2.62 -12.96
CA VAL A 219 13.61 3.70 -12.20
C VAL A 219 13.14 4.82 -13.11
N GLU A 220 14.00 5.29 -14.02
CA GLU A 220 13.64 6.31 -15.03
C GLU A 220 12.36 5.92 -15.78
N LYS A 221 12.30 4.68 -16.28
CA LYS A 221 11.13 4.20 -17.01
C LYS A 221 9.88 4.10 -16.13
N ASN A 222 10.02 3.65 -14.88
CA ASN A 222 8.88 3.60 -13.95
C ASN A 222 8.38 5.00 -13.59
N LEU A 223 9.28 5.95 -13.36
CA LEU A 223 8.89 7.33 -13.13
C LEU A 223 8.18 7.91 -14.35
N GLU A 224 8.74 7.74 -15.55
CA GLU A 224 8.15 8.24 -16.81
C GLU A 224 6.79 7.61 -17.13
N ARG A 225 6.59 6.32 -16.83
CA ARG A 225 5.40 5.58 -17.25
C ARG A 225 4.30 5.54 -16.19
N ASN A 226 4.67 5.40 -14.93
CA ASN A 226 3.76 4.97 -13.87
C ASN A 226 3.55 6.01 -12.76
N ILE A 227 4.39 7.06 -12.68
CA ILE A 227 4.31 8.05 -11.59
C ILE A 227 4.17 9.48 -12.12
N CYS A 228 5.16 9.97 -12.88
CA CYS A 228 5.22 11.35 -13.36
C CYS A 228 4.00 11.79 -14.18
N PRO A 229 3.38 10.95 -15.05
CA PRO A 229 2.22 11.38 -15.82
C PRO A 229 1.04 11.86 -14.96
N TYR A 230 0.83 11.26 -13.78
CA TYR A 230 -0.23 11.67 -12.86
C TYR A 230 0.10 12.98 -12.16
N ILE A 231 1.35 13.16 -11.75
CA ILE A 231 1.83 14.41 -11.14
C ILE A 231 1.66 15.58 -12.12
N GLU A 232 2.07 15.38 -13.38
CA GLU A 232 2.00 16.38 -14.46
C GLU A 232 0.58 16.71 -14.87
N ALA A 233 -0.31 15.70 -14.94
CA ALA A 233 -1.69 15.88 -15.35
C ALA A 233 -2.56 16.56 -14.27
N HIS A 234 -2.13 16.54 -13.01
CA HIS A 234 -2.89 17.00 -11.85
C HIS A 234 -2.12 18.02 -10.99
N PRO A 235 -1.77 19.20 -11.55
CA PRO A 235 -1.05 20.24 -10.80
C PRO A 235 -1.84 20.80 -9.60
N GLU A 236 -3.15 20.56 -9.53
CA GLU A 236 -4.00 20.90 -8.39
C GLU A 236 -3.91 19.93 -7.21
N THR A 237 -3.34 18.74 -7.42
CA THR A 237 -3.20 17.70 -6.40
C THR A 237 -1.80 17.76 -5.78
N GLU A 238 -1.72 17.75 -4.45
CA GLU A 238 -0.44 17.60 -3.74
C GLU A 238 -0.04 16.13 -3.61
N PHE A 239 1.16 15.77 -4.07
CA PHE A 239 1.70 14.43 -3.97
C PHE A 239 2.70 14.34 -2.82
N TYR A 240 2.28 13.70 -1.73
CA TYR A 240 3.08 13.39 -0.55
C TYR A 240 3.75 12.03 -0.74
N LEU A 241 4.98 12.03 -1.23
CA LEU A 241 5.78 10.84 -1.44
C LEU A 241 6.63 10.56 -0.21
N PHE A 242 6.81 9.30 0.18
CA PHE A 242 7.69 9.01 1.31
C PHE A 242 8.46 7.71 1.16
N TYR A 243 9.69 7.72 1.65
CA TYR A 243 10.52 6.53 1.77
C TYR A 243 10.26 5.86 3.13
N PRO A 244 9.60 4.68 3.15
CA PRO A 244 9.25 4.01 4.40
C PRO A 244 10.51 3.57 5.17
N PRO A 245 10.52 3.62 6.51
CA PRO A 245 11.69 3.27 7.31
C PRO A 245 11.87 1.75 7.38
N TYR A 246 12.50 1.14 6.38
CA TYR A 246 12.92 -0.26 6.47
C TYR A 246 13.96 -0.42 7.58
N SER A 247 13.88 -1.53 8.33
CA SER A 247 14.76 -1.73 9.49
C SER A 247 16.22 -1.91 9.07
N ILE A 248 17.12 -1.83 10.04
CA ILE A 248 18.55 -2.07 9.82
C ILE A 248 18.86 -3.45 9.23
N LEU A 249 17.95 -4.44 9.33
CA LEU A 249 18.13 -5.76 8.71
C LEU A 249 17.94 -5.73 7.18
N TYR A 250 17.08 -4.85 6.65
CA TYR A 250 17.03 -4.61 5.21
C TYR A 250 18.36 -4.07 4.71
N TRP A 251 18.95 -3.12 5.46
CA TRP A 251 20.25 -2.55 5.13
C TRP A 251 21.41 -3.54 5.31
N ASN A 252 21.28 -4.52 6.20
CA ASN A 252 22.17 -5.67 6.26
C ASN A 252 22.12 -6.47 4.95
N ASP A 253 20.93 -6.76 4.43
CA ASP A 253 20.79 -7.46 3.14
C ASP A 253 21.38 -6.66 1.98
N VAL A 254 21.08 -5.36 1.89
CA VAL A 254 21.67 -4.44 0.89
C VAL A 254 23.19 -4.44 0.97
N SER A 255 23.76 -4.43 2.19
CA SER A 255 25.21 -4.46 2.40
C SER A 255 25.82 -5.79 1.98
N ARG A 256 25.17 -6.92 2.33
CA ARG A 256 25.62 -8.28 1.98
C ARG A 256 25.55 -8.54 0.48
N GLN A 257 24.54 -7.99 -0.19
CA GLN A 257 24.42 -8.01 -1.65
C GLN A 257 25.32 -6.96 -2.35
N LYS A 258 25.99 -6.10 -1.57
CA LYS A 258 26.84 -5.01 -2.08
C LYS A 258 26.08 -4.07 -3.04
N GLU A 259 24.87 -3.72 -2.64
CA GLU A 259 23.91 -2.90 -3.41
C GLU A 259 23.83 -1.46 -2.91
N LEU A 260 24.48 -1.12 -1.80
CA LEU A 260 24.33 0.19 -1.14
C LEU A 260 24.50 1.38 -2.09
N ASP A 261 25.58 1.39 -2.89
CA ASP A 261 25.81 2.47 -3.84
C ASP A 261 24.69 2.56 -4.89
N ALA A 262 24.17 1.43 -5.36
CA ALA A 262 23.09 1.37 -6.34
C ALA A 262 21.76 1.89 -5.78
N VAL A 263 21.43 1.51 -4.54
CA VAL A 263 20.23 1.99 -3.84
C VAL A 263 20.32 3.50 -3.55
N ILE A 264 21.50 4.00 -3.14
CA ILE A 264 21.69 5.44 -2.90
C ILE A 264 21.54 6.25 -4.19
N ASP A 265 22.11 5.78 -5.30
CA ASP A 265 21.98 6.46 -6.60
C ASP A 265 20.52 6.42 -7.11
N GLU A 266 19.78 5.33 -6.90
CA GLU A 266 18.33 5.27 -7.14
C GLU A 266 17.58 6.33 -6.33
N LEU A 267 17.87 6.47 -5.04
CA LEU A 267 17.23 7.46 -4.16
C LEU A 267 17.54 8.90 -4.58
N LEU A 268 18.80 9.18 -4.91
CA LEU A 268 19.25 10.49 -5.40
C LEU A 268 18.55 10.86 -6.72
N TYR A 269 18.56 9.96 -7.69
CA TYR A 269 17.93 10.17 -9.00
C TYR A 269 16.42 10.38 -8.85
N THR A 270 15.75 9.49 -8.11
CA THR A 270 14.30 9.54 -7.89
C THR A 270 13.89 10.84 -7.22
N THR A 271 14.57 11.21 -6.14
CA THR A 271 14.28 12.42 -5.38
C THR A 271 14.52 13.66 -6.23
N GLY A 272 15.68 13.77 -6.88
CA GLY A 272 16.00 14.91 -7.75
C GLY A 272 15.01 15.06 -8.91
N ARG A 273 14.57 13.95 -9.50
CA ARG A 273 13.58 13.95 -10.59
C ARG A 273 12.20 14.43 -10.15
N LEU A 274 11.79 14.08 -8.93
CA LEU A 274 10.45 14.36 -8.40
C LEU A 274 10.36 15.73 -7.72
N LEU A 275 11.44 16.24 -7.12
CA LEU A 275 11.50 17.60 -6.58
C LEU A 275 11.39 18.69 -7.65
N ALA A 276 11.55 18.34 -8.93
CA ALA A 276 11.34 19.26 -10.05
C ALA A 276 9.85 19.67 -10.24
N TYR A 277 8.92 19.05 -9.52
CA TYR A 277 7.49 19.37 -9.57
C TYR A 277 7.05 20.16 -8.34
N ASP A 278 6.41 21.32 -8.57
CA ASP A 278 5.95 22.22 -7.50
C ASP A 278 4.88 21.59 -6.58
N ASN A 279 4.15 20.59 -7.08
CA ASN A 279 3.08 19.90 -6.35
C ASN A 279 3.55 18.57 -5.71
N VAL A 280 4.86 18.34 -5.59
CA VAL A 280 5.43 17.15 -4.95
C VAL A 280 6.14 17.52 -3.65
N ARG A 281 5.86 16.75 -2.61
CA ARG A 281 6.54 16.81 -1.30
C ARG A 281 7.08 15.43 -0.98
N ILE A 282 8.37 15.32 -0.65
CA ILE A 282 9.04 14.03 -0.44
C ILE A 282 9.51 13.94 1.00
N PHE A 283 9.21 12.86 1.70
CA PHE A 283 9.57 12.64 3.10
C PHE A 283 10.50 11.44 3.24
N ASN A 284 11.59 11.58 4.00
CA ASN A 284 12.57 10.52 4.18
C ASN A 284 12.62 10.01 5.62
N PHE A 285 12.35 8.71 5.79
CA PHE A 285 12.44 8.04 7.09
C PHE A 285 13.56 6.98 7.16
N LEU A 286 14.33 6.79 6.07
CA LEU A 286 15.36 5.75 5.98
C LEU A 286 16.55 5.95 6.92
N GLY A 287 16.83 7.20 7.31
CA GLY A 287 17.93 7.57 8.19
C GLY A 287 17.53 7.77 9.66
N GLU A 288 16.28 7.50 10.03
CA GLU A 288 15.78 7.71 11.39
C GLU A 288 16.30 6.64 12.34
N VAL A 289 17.48 6.87 12.94
CA VAL A 289 18.20 5.88 13.76
C VAL A 289 17.34 5.28 14.88
N GLU A 290 16.52 6.10 15.57
CA GLU A 290 15.63 5.65 16.64
C GLU A 290 14.49 4.73 16.14
N ILE A 291 14.19 4.79 14.85
CA ILE A 291 13.22 3.92 14.17
C ILE A 291 13.95 2.71 13.59
N VAL A 292 14.83 2.96 12.61
CA VAL A 292 15.49 1.98 11.74
C VAL A 292 16.38 1.02 12.50
N CYS A 293 17.13 1.51 13.49
CA CYS A 293 18.06 0.67 14.27
C CYS A 293 17.40 0.05 15.51
N ASN A 294 16.08 0.24 15.73
CA ASN A 294 15.36 -0.33 16.86
C ASN A 294 14.37 -1.40 16.37
N LEU A 295 14.81 -2.66 16.43
CA LEU A 295 14.02 -3.81 15.96
C LEU A 295 12.75 -4.06 16.78
N ASN A 296 12.56 -3.40 17.94
CA ASN A 296 11.29 -3.46 18.64
C ASN A 296 10.16 -2.73 17.90
N ASN A 297 10.49 -1.89 16.93
CA ASN A 297 9.51 -1.19 16.12
C ASN A 297 8.89 -2.05 15.01
N TYR A 298 9.35 -3.28 14.81
CA TYR A 298 9.00 -4.08 13.64
C TYR A 298 8.47 -5.46 13.99
N ALA A 299 7.52 -5.95 13.18
CA ALA A 299 6.99 -7.31 13.30
C ALA A 299 7.81 -8.35 12.52
N ASP A 300 8.46 -7.90 11.44
CA ASP A 300 9.48 -8.63 10.69
C ASP A 300 10.62 -7.66 10.30
N TYR A 301 11.45 -7.98 9.31
CA TYR A 301 12.59 -7.14 8.98
C TYR A 301 12.25 -5.79 8.31
N ILE A 302 10.99 -5.53 7.90
CA ILE A 302 10.59 -4.25 7.26
C ILE A 302 9.27 -3.66 7.76
N HIS A 303 8.33 -4.45 8.27
CA HIS A 303 7.00 -3.98 8.64
C HIS A 303 6.98 -3.32 10.02
N TYR A 304 6.92 -1.99 10.01
CA TYR A 304 6.90 -1.15 11.20
C TYR A 304 5.52 -1.07 11.87
N HIS A 305 5.53 -0.68 13.15
CA HIS A 305 4.35 -0.53 14.00
C HIS A 305 3.47 0.66 13.59
N GLU A 306 2.17 0.62 13.91
CA GLU A 306 1.20 1.68 13.55
C GLU A 306 1.57 3.05 14.15
N ASP A 307 2.30 3.06 15.27
CA ASP A 307 2.87 4.26 15.87
C ASP A 307 3.77 5.05 14.91
N ILE A 308 4.56 4.34 14.08
CA ILE A 308 5.44 4.97 13.10
C ILE A 308 4.60 5.51 11.94
N CYS A 309 3.52 4.82 11.54
CA CYS A 309 2.55 5.36 10.58
C CYS A 309 1.94 6.68 11.08
N ARG A 310 1.62 6.76 12.38
CA ARG A 310 1.13 8.01 13.00
C ARG A 310 2.18 9.11 12.94
N TYR A 311 3.41 8.83 13.32
CA TYR A 311 4.53 9.78 13.22
C TYR A 311 4.76 10.28 11.78
N ILE A 312 4.71 9.38 10.79
CA ILE A 312 4.80 9.75 9.37
C ILE A 312 3.66 10.71 8.99
N THR A 313 2.43 10.45 9.46
CA THR A 313 1.29 11.33 9.21
C THR A 313 1.46 12.70 9.88
N ASP A 314 2.03 12.73 11.09
CA ASP A 314 2.38 13.97 11.79
C ASP A 314 3.45 14.77 11.01
N CYS A 315 4.43 14.08 10.42
CA CYS A 315 5.46 14.68 9.56
C CYS A 315 4.87 15.31 8.29
N PHE A 316 3.89 14.66 7.64
CA PHE A 316 3.19 15.24 6.49
C PHE A 316 2.54 16.59 6.82
N ALA A 317 1.96 16.71 8.02
CA ALA A 317 1.33 17.93 8.47
C ALA A 317 2.35 19.01 8.89
N SER A 318 3.46 18.61 9.53
CA SER A 318 4.45 19.55 10.08
C SER A 318 5.54 19.98 9.10
N GLY A 319 5.80 19.20 8.05
CA GLY A 319 6.97 19.35 7.17
C GLY A 319 8.26 18.79 7.77
N GLU A 320 8.21 18.14 8.94
CA GLU A 320 9.38 17.42 9.46
C GLU A 320 9.73 16.26 8.53
N ARG A 321 11.04 15.99 8.36
CA ARG A 321 11.58 14.97 7.43
C ARG A 321 11.35 15.22 5.94
N GLU A 322 10.86 16.40 5.58
CA GLU A 322 10.72 16.79 4.17
C GLU A 322 12.08 17.01 3.52
N LEU A 323 12.26 16.38 2.36
CA LEU A 323 13.40 16.57 1.49
C LEU A 323 13.20 17.80 0.60
N THR A 324 14.28 18.53 0.39
CA THR A 324 14.35 19.72 -0.45
C THR A 324 15.59 19.63 -1.33
N GLU A 325 15.66 20.45 -2.38
CA GLU A 325 16.86 20.54 -3.24
C GLU A 325 18.14 20.81 -2.43
N GLU A 326 18.02 21.48 -1.27
CA GLU A 326 19.16 21.86 -0.43
C GLU A 326 19.62 20.73 0.51
N ASN A 327 18.77 19.76 0.85
CA ASN A 327 19.06 18.80 1.92
C ASN A 327 19.14 17.33 1.47
N PHE A 328 18.58 16.96 0.31
CA PHE A 328 18.38 15.55 -0.01
C PHE A 328 19.69 14.78 -0.20
N GLU A 329 20.68 15.39 -0.86
CA GLU A 329 22.00 14.77 -1.03
C GLU A 329 22.68 14.50 0.31
N ALA A 330 22.62 15.46 1.23
CA ALA A 330 23.17 15.30 2.58
C ALA A 330 22.43 14.23 3.39
N SER A 331 21.10 14.13 3.22
CA SER A 331 20.29 13.10 3.88
C SER A 331 20.69 11.69 3.42
N PHE A 332 20.91 11.48 2.11
CA PHE A 332 21.33 10.17 1.60
C PHE A 332 22.82 9.87 1.85
N ALA A 333 23.67 10.90 1.94
CA ALA A 333 25.04 10.72 2.42
C ALA A 333 25.06 10.24 3.88
N ALA A 334 24.24 10.83 4.76
CA ALA A 334 24.11 10.39 6.15
C ALA A 334 23.56 8.96 6.27
N LEU A 335 22.61 8.57 5.40
CA LEU A 335 22.14 7.19 5.30
C LEU A 335 23.26 6.23 4.89
N ARG A 336 24.05 6.59 3.87
CA ARG A 336 25.21 5.81 3.45
C ARG A 336 26.21 5.63 4.60
N ASP A 337 26.51 6.68 5.35
CA ASP A 337 27.41 6.64 6.51
C ASP A 337 26.85 5.74 7.62
N LEU A 338 25.54 5.84 7.91
CA LEU A 338 24.86 4.97 8.87
C LEU A 338 24.99 3.51 8.46
N VAL A 339 24.63 3.16 7.23
CA VAL A 339 24.60 1.78 6.73
C VAL A 339 26.01 1.19 6.62
N SER A 340 26.98 1.96 6.14
CA SER A 340 28.37 1.49 5.98
C SER A 340 29.10 1.37 7.31
N GLY A 341 28.75 2.19 8.29
CA GLY A 341 29.36 2.23 9.61
C GLY A 341 28.67 1.38 10.67
N TYR A 342 27.53 0.76 10.35
CA TYR A 342 26.76 -0.02 11.32
C TYR A 342 27.46 -1.35 11.66
N ASP A 343 27.50 -1.68 12.95
CA ASP A 343 27.98 -2.98 13.42
C ASP A 343 26.87 -4.03 13.30
N TYR A 344 26.79 -4.65 12.12
CA TYR A 344 25.76 -5.67 11.85
C TYR A 344 25.93 -6.92 12.70
N GLU A 345 27.15 -7.32 13.06
CA GLU A 345 27.38 -8.50 13.88
C GLU A 345 26.79 -8.31 15.30
N ALA A 346 26.90 -7.10 15.85
CA ALA A 346 26.34 -6.74 17.15
C ALA A 346 24.80 -6.88 17.23
N ILE A 347 24.09 -6.98 16.10
CA ILE A 347 22.65 -7.25 16.10
C ILE A 347 22.35 -8.57 16.82
N TRP A 348 23.21 -9.59 16.69
CA TRP A 348 23.00 -10.91 17.26
C TRP A 348 23.61 -11.11 18.65
N ASP A 349 24.37 -10.14 19.17
CA ASP A 349 24.96 -10.21 20.51
C ASP A 349 23.89 -10.31 21.61
N ASP A 350 22.79 -9.57 21.44
CA ASP A 350 21.65 -9.55 22.36
C ASP A 350 20.33 -9.80 21.63
N TRP A 351 19.59 -10.85 22.03
CA TRP A 351 18.30 -11.19 21.42
C TRP A 351 17.14 -10.29 21.85
N GLN A 352 17.32 -9.55 22.93
CA GLN A 352 16.36 -8.58 23.46
C GLN A 352 16.96 -7.19 23.44
N ASP A 353 16.16 -6.22 23.04
CA ASP A 353 16.53 -4.81 23.10
C ASP A 353 15.70 -4.14 24.20
N PRO A 354 16.33 -3.55 25.23
CA PRO A 354 15.60 -2.90 26.32
C PRO A 354 14.98 -1.55 25.93
N ARG A 355 15.31 -1.01 24.75
CA ARG A 355 14.73 0.26 24.28
C ARG A 355 13.21 0.10 24.05
N PRO A 356 12.39 1.04 24.52
CA PRO A 356 10.97 1.03 24.17
C PRO A 356 10.79 1.26 22.66
N ARG A 357 9.59 0.96 22.15
CA ARG A 357 9.21 1.35 20.78
C ARG A 357 9.19 2.87 20.65
N PHE A 358 9.44 3.37 19.43
CA PHE A 358 9.64 4.79 19.08
C PHE A 358 8.50 5.75 19.51
N TYR A 359 7.36 5.25 19.96
CA TYR A 359 6.23 6.09 20.36
C TYR A 359 5.49 5.62 21.62
N GLN A 360 6.01 4.61 22.34
CA GLN A 360 5.45 4.23 23.63
C GLN A 360 5.75 5.32 24.67
N GLY A 361 4.77 6.20 24.91
CA GLY A 361 4.79 7.19 26.00
C GLY A 361 4.71 8.67 25.61
N GLN A 362 4.49 9.01 24.33
CA GLN A 362 4.27 10.41 23.92
C GLN A 362 2.80 10.78 23.67
N GLY A 363 1.87 9.83 23.77
CA GLY A 363 0.43 10.05 23.73
C GLY A 363 -0.21 9.91 25.11
N GLY A 364 -0.27 11.00 25.86
CA GLY A 364 -1.10 11.16 27.07
C GLY A 364 -2.24 12.12 26.81
#